data_AF-X1D561-F1
#
_entry.id   AF-X1D561-F1
#
_cell.length_a   1.000
_cell.length_b   1.000
_cell.length_c   1.000
_cell.angle_alpha   90.00
_cell.angle_beta   90.00
_cell.angle_gamma   90.00
#
_symmetry.space_group_name_H-M   'P 1'
#
loop_
_entity.id
_entity.type
_entity.pdbx_description
1 polymer ?
#
loop_
_entity_poly.entity_id
_entity_poly.type
_entity_poly.pdbx_seq_one_letter_code
_entity_poly.pdbx_strand_id
1 'polypeptide(L)'
;PYNEIRRVCEKNSRLSAKLVDGFLIGYAARYQGLEKKMNQQFARYRHVTRKFDKGTVDMMKSQYIAHRIFREGGMIGKFMNNPALKRFEGEERDYLEQQVAMPWRFSFSVITGEPEDEFFLMEDIFAVRLHLRREDLAVFR
;
A
#
# COMPACT_ATOMS: atom_id res chain seq x y z
N PRO A 1 -20.56 -11.01 11.20
CA PRO A 1 -19.97 -9.94 10.35
C PRO A 1 -18.44 -9.86 10.48
N TYR A 2 -17.88 -9.65 11.68
CA TYR A 2 -16.42 -9.48 11.85
C TYR A 2 -15.59 -10.71 11.48
N ASN A 3 -16.10 -11.93 11.68
CA ASN A 3 -15.41 -13.16 11.25
C ASN A 3 -15.18 -13.24 9.74
N GLU A 4 -16.11 -12.73 8.93
CA GLU A 4 -15.95 -12.70 7.47
C GLU A 4 -14.94 -11.64 7.05
N ILE A 5 -15.03 -10.45 7.66
CA ILE A 5 -14.06 -9.36 7.44
C ILE A 5 -12.65 -9.84 7.80
N ARG A 6 -12.49 -10.51 8.95
CA ARG A 6 -11.22 -11.08 9.41
C ARG A 6 -10.62 -12.02 8.38
N ARG A 7 -11.39 -12.96 7.84
CA ARG A 7 -10.92 -13.88 6.78
C ARG A 7 -10.43 -13.15 5.53
N VAL A 8 -11.13 -12.08 5.13
CA VAL A 8 -10.71 -11.25 3.99
C VAL A 8 -9.42 -10.49 4.32
N CYS A 9 -9.31 -9.89 5.51
CA CYS A 9 -8.12 -9.19 5.97
C CYS A 9 -6.90 -10.13 6.03
N GLU A 10 -7.04 -11.32 6.59
CA GLU A 10 -5.97 -12.32 6.66
C GLU A 10 -5.53 -12.78 5.26
N LYS A 11 -6.48 -13.05 4.36
CA LYS A 11 -6.19 -13.39 2.97
C LYS A 11 -5.43 -12.26 2.27
N ASN A 12 -5.90 -11.02 2.42
CA ASN A 12 -5.28 -9.84 1.82
C ASN A 12 -3.90 -9.57 2.39
N SER A 13 -3.72 -9.71 3.71
CA SER A 13 -2.42 -9.54 4.38
C SER A 13 -1.39 -10.55 3.87
N ARG A 14 -1.79 -11.82 3.72
CA ARG A 14 -0.92 -12.86 3.12
C ARG A 14 -0.55 -12.53 1.68
N LEU A 15 -1.51 -12.10 0.87
CA LEU A 15 -1.27 -11.75 -0.54
C LEU A 15 -0.42 -10.48 -0.68
N SER A 16 -0.65 -9.45 0.14
CA SER A 16 0.15 -8.23 0.12
C SER A 16 1.58 -8.50 0.56
N ALA A 17 1.80 -9.26 1.63
CA ALA A 17 3.14 -9.62 2.09
C ALA A 17 3.92 -10.37 0.99
N LYS A 18 3.27 -11.30 0.28
CA LYS A 18 3.89 -12.07 -0.79
C LYS A 18 4.15 -11.23 -2.05
N LEU A 19 3.14 -10.49 -2.52
CA LEU A 19 3.16 -9.85 -3.83
C LEU A 19 3.71 -8.42 -3.76
N VAL A 20 3.25 -7.62 -2.80
CA VAL A 20 3.67 -6.22 -2.66
C VAL A 20 5.08 -6.16 -2.09
N ASP A 21 5.26 -6.68 -0.89
CA ASP A 21 6.53 -6.59 -0.16
C ASP A 21 7.58 -7.53 -0.74
N GLY A 22 7.18 -8.80 -0.98
CA GLY A 22 8.07 -9.83 -1.51
C GLY A 22 8.48 -9.66 -2.98
N PHE A 23 7.77 -8.85 -3.77
CA PHE A 23 8.07 -8.71 -5.20
C PHE A 23 7.95 -7.29 -5.75
N LEU A 24 6.77 -6.68 -5.73
CA LEU A 24 6.48 -5.48 -6.51
C LEU A 24 7.32 -4.27 -6.09
N ILE A 25 7.52 -4.06 -4.79
CA ILE A 25 8.37 -2.96 -4.29
C ILE A 25 9.79 -3.11 -4.82
N GLY A 26 10.40 -4.30 -4.65
CA GLY A 26 11.75 -4.58 -5.13
C GLY A 26 11.87 -4.51 -6.66
N TYR A 27 10.87 -5.02 -7.37
CA TYR A 27 10.80 -4.96 -8.83
C TYR A 27 10.77 -3.51 -9.33
N ALA A 28 9.88 -2.69 -8.78
CA ALA A 28 9.74 -1.30 -9.18
C ALA A 28 10.96 -0.44 -8.75
N ALA A 29 11.53 -0.71 -7.58
CA ALA A 29 12.76 -0.06 -7.11
C ALA A 29 13.91 -0.22 -8.12
N ARG A 30 14.16 -1.46 -8.57
CA ARG A 30 15.28 -1.83 -9.45
C ARG A 30 15.01 -1.50 -10.91
N TYR A 31 13.91 -1.99 -11.47
CA TYR A 31 13.68 -1.96 -12.91
C TYR A 31 13.05 -0.66 -13.42
N GLN A 32 12.44 0.14 -12.54
CA GLN A 32 11.86 1.45 -12.90
C GLN A 32 12.67 2.63 -12.34
N GLY A 33 13.84 2.35 -11.75
CA GLY A 33 14.73 3.36 -11.16
C GLY A 33 14.07 4.20 -10.06
N LEU A 34 13.02 3.68 -9.42
CA LEU A 34 12.29 4.41 -8.38
C LEU A 34 13.15 4.61 -7.15
N GLU A 35 14.04 3.67 -6.84
CA GLU A 35 14.94 3.81 -5.70
C GLU A 35 15.84 5.04 -5.84
N LYS A 36 16.41 5.26 -7.03
CA LYS A 36 17.22 6.46 -7.32
C LYS A 36 16.39 7.74 -7.17
N LYS A 37 15.21 7.78 -7.78
CA LYS A 37 14.31 8.94 -7.70
C LYS A 37 13.88 9.24 -6.25
N MET A 38 13.52 8.19 -5.51
CA MET A 38 13.15 8.26 -4.10
C MET A 38 14.31 8.78 -3.26
N ASN A 39 15.52 8.21 -3.39
CA ASN A 39 16.68 8.66 -2.64
C ASN A 39 17.01 10.14 -2.90
N GLN A 40 16.85 10.61 -4.15
CA GLN A 40 17.02 12.03 -4.49
C GLN A 40 15.97 12.92 -3.82
N GLN A 41 14.70 12.49 -3.75
CA GLN A 41 13.64 13.25 -3.08
C GLN A 41 13.85 13.29 -1.56
N PHE A 42 14.17 12.14 -0.95
CA PHE A 42 14.39 12.02 0.49
C PHE A 42 15.65 12.77 0.95
N ALA A 43 16.68 12.89 0.10
CA ALA A 43 17.90 13.65 0.41
C ALA A 43 17.61 15.12 0.76
N ARG A 44 16.57 15.73 0.17
CA ARG A 44 16.15 17.11 0.46
C ARG A 44 15.67 17.28 1.90
N TYR A 45 15.14 16.22 2.50
CA TYR A 45 14.59 16.20 3.85
C TYR A 45 15.51 15.48 4.85
N ARG A 46 16.82 15.40 4.55
CA ARG A 46 17.78 14.68 5.41
C ARG A 46 17.82 15.20 6.85
N HIS A 47 17.55 16.48 7.05
CA HIS A 47 17.45 17.09 8.39
C HIS A 47 16.26 16.56 9.21
N VAL A 48 15.20 16.07 8.54
CA VAL A 48 14.06 15.40 9.15
C VAL A 48 14.34 13.92 9.29
N THR A 49 14.76 13.24 8.20
CA THR A 49 14.91 11.77 8.21
C THR A 49 15.98 11.28 9.17
N ARG A 50 16.99 12.09 9.49
CA ARG A 50 18.00 11.79 10.53
C ARG A 50 17.43 11.69 11.96
N LYS A 51 16.21 12.18 12.19
CA LYS A 51 15.55 12.09 13.50
C LYS A 51 14.89 10.73 13.73
N PHE A 52 14.86 9.87 12.71
CA PHE A 52 14.25 8.55 12.75
C PHE A 52 15.33 7.49 12.64
N ASP A 53 15.06 6.31 13.17
CA ASP A 53 15.92 5.15 12.96
C ASP A 53 15.88 4.70 11.49
N LYS A 54 16.86 3.89 11.10
CA LYS A 54 17.00 3.40 9.73
C LYS A 54 15.76 2.61 9.27
N GLY A 55 15.20 1.77 10.13
CA GLY A 55 14.03 0.94 9.80
C GLY A 55 12.81 1.80 9.48
N THR A 56 12.56 2.83 10.27
CA THR A 56 11.49 3.80 10.00
C THR A 56 11.70 4.52 8.66
N VAL A 57 12.92 4.96 8.35
CA VAL A 57 13.20 5.61 7.06
C VAL A 57 13.03 4.63 5.89
N ASP A 58 13.45 3.38 6.04
CA ASP A 58 13.30 2.35 5.02
C ASP A 58 11.82 1.99 4.81
N MET A 59 11.00 1.97 5.86
CA MET A 59 9.54 1.83 5.76
C MET A 59 8.92 3.00 4.97
N MET A 60 9.28 4.25 5.27
CA MET A 60 8.78 5.43 4.53
C MET A 60 9.14 5.35 3.04
N LYS A 61 10.34 4.88 2.73
CA LYS A 61 10.82 4.64 1.36
C LYS A 61 10.00 3.57 0.64
N SER A 62 9.73 2.45 1.31
CA SER A 62 8.87 1.38 0.79
C SER A 62 7.45 1.88 0.52
N GLN A 63 6.86 2.66 1.43
CA GLN A 63 5.55 3.28 1.24
C GLN A 63 5.53 4.24 0.04
N TYR A 64 6.59 5.03 -0.15
CA TYR A 64 6.73 5.87 -1.35
C TYR A 64 6.70 5.03 -2.63
N ILE A 65 7.46 3.94 -2.68
CA ILE A 65 7.49 3.05 -3.85
C ILE A 65 6.13 2.40 -4.07
N ALA A 66 5.50 1.85 -3.03
CA ALA A 66 4.17 1.27 -3.09
C ALA A 66 3.14 2.28 -3.63
N HIS A 67 3.15 3.51 -3.13
CA HIS A 67 2.28 4.56 -3.63
C HIS A 67 2.53 4.85 -5.13
N ARG A 68 3.78 4.89 -5.59
CA ARG A 68 4.07 5.07 -7.03
C ARG A 68 3.52 3.92 -7.88
N ILE A 69 3.48 2.71 -7.35
CA ILE A 69 2.94 1.52 -8.03
C ILE A 69 1.41 1.61 -8.12
N PHE A 70 0.73 1.84 -6.99
CA PHE A 70 -0.72 1.63 -6.87
C PHE A 70 -1.59 2.87 -6.94
N ARG A 71 -1.02 4.09 -6.92
CA ARG A 71 -1.82 5.32 -7.08
C ARG A 71 -2.56 5.35 -8.42
N GLU A 72 -3.52 6.25 -8.53
CA GLU A 72 -4.15 6.55 -9.81
C GLU A 72 -3.10 6.99 -10.85
N GLY A 73 -3.18 6.40 -12.05
CA GLY A 73 -2.16 6.54 -13.09
C GLY A 73 -0.80 5.91 -12.75
N GLY A 74 -0.75 5.05 -11.74
CA GLY A 74 0.43 4.34 -11.26
C GLY A 74 0.95 3.27 -12.23
N MET A 75 1.92 2.50 -11.75
CA MET A 75 2.59 1.49 -12.58
C MET A 75 1.91 0.13 -12.58
N ILE A 76 1.00 -0.16 -11.65
CA ILE A 76 0.40 -1.49 -11.51
C ILE A 76 -0.24 -1.96 -12.82
N GLY A 77 -1.01 -1.11 -13.50
CA GLY A 77 -1.62 -1.44 -14.79
C GLY A 77 -0.58 -1.75 -15.88
N LYS A 78 0.58 -1.08 -15.88
CA LYS A 78 1.68 -1.39 -16.80
C LYS A 78 2.35 -2.71 -16.45
N PHE A 79 2.46 -3.03 -15.16
CA PHE A 79 3.04 -4.27 -14.69
C PHE A 79 2.17 -5.48 -15.02
N MET A 80 0.85 -5.35 -15.07
CA MET A 80 -0.05 -6.46 -15.41
C MET A 80 0.22 -7.11 -16.77
N ASN A 81 0.78 -6.35 -17.71
CA ASN A 81 1.18 -6.83 -19.03
C ASN A 81 2.64 -7.29 -19.09
N ASN A 82 3.42 -7.10 -18.02
CA ASN A 82 4.83 -7.44 -17.99
C ASN A 82 5.01 -8.96 -17.84
N PRO A 83 5.92 -9.60 -18.61
CA PRO A 83 6.23 -11.02 -18.46
C PRO A 83 6.58 -11.45 -17.03
N ALA A 84 7.23 -10.57 -16.25
CA ALA A 84 7.62 -10.87 -14.87
C ALA A 84 6.43 -11.10 -13.93
N LEU A 85 5.23 -10.58 -14.27
CA LEU A 85 4.01 -10.79 -13.51
C LEU A 85 3.12 -11.91 -14.09
N LYS A 86 3.41 -12.43 -15.29
CA LYS A 86 2.63 -13.52 -15.89
C LYS A 86 2.68 -14.83 -15.08
N ARG A 87 3.69 -14.98 -14.23
CA ARG A 87 3.84 -16.13 -13.32
C ARG A 87 2.85 -16.13 -12.16
N PHE A 88 2.19 -15.01 -11.88
CA PHE A 88 1.18 -14.92 -10.84
C PHE A 88 -0.16 -15.28 -11.45
N GLU A 89 -0.76 -16.35 -10.94
CA GLU A 89 -1.98 -16.96 -11.44
C GLU A 89 -2.99 -17.14 -10.30
N GLY A 90 -4.25 -17.45 -10.63
CA GLY A 90 -5.32 -17.67 -9.65
C GLY A 90 -5.48 -16.49 -8.69
N GLU A 91 -5.51 -16.77 -7.38
CA GLU A 91 -5.77 -15.76 -6.35
C GLU A 91 -4.78 -14.58 -6.37
N GLU A 92 -3.54 -14.82 -6.80
CA GLU A 92 -2.54 -13.75 -6.89
C GLU A 92 -2.84 -12.80 -8.04
N ARG A 93 -3.30 -13.35 -9.16
CA ARG A 93 -3.72 -12.56 -10.32
C ARG A 93 -4.95 -11.75 -9.98
N ASP A 94 -5.95 -12.37 -9.36
CA ASP A 94 -7.20 -11.71 -8.95
C ASP A 94 -6.91 -10.54 -7.99
N TYR A 95 -6.02 -10.75 -7.03
CA TYR A 95 -5.60 -9.69 -6.11
C TYR A 95 -4.98 -8.51 -6.85
N LEU A 96 -4.07 -8.76 -7.79
CA LEU A 96 -3.41 -7.70 -8.55
C LEU A 96 -4.40 -6.94 -9.44
N GLU A 97 -5.36 -7.64 -10.04
CA GLU A 97 -6.42 -7.01 -10.85
C GLU A 97 -7.34 -6.13 -9.98
N GLN A 98 -7.67 -6.56 -8.77
CA GLN A 98 -8.37 -5.72 -7.79
C GLN A 98 -7.57 -4.46 -7.43
N GLN A 99 -6.25 -4.57 -7.23
CA GLN A 99 -5.41 -3.40 -6.95
C GLN A 99 -5.30 -2.43 -8.14
N VAL A 100 -5.47 -2.90 -9.37
CA VAL A 100 -5.58 -2.03 -10.56
C VAL A 100 -6.91 -1.27 -10.55
N ALA A 101 -8.00 -1.96 -10.23
CA ALA A 101 -9.34 -1.39 -10.20
C ALA A 101 -9.54 -0.39 -9.04
N MET A 102 -8.78 -0.54 -7.95
CA MET A 102 -8.87 0.29 -6.75
C MET A 102 -7.53 0.95 -6.43
N PRO A 103 -7.26 2.14 -7.01
CA PRO A 103 -6.01 2.83 -6.76
C PRO A 103 -5.82 3.25 -5.31
N TRP A 104 -4.59 3.16 -4.82
CA TRP A 104 -4.26 3.51 -3.43
C TRP A 104 -4.11 5.01 -3.26
N ARG A 105 -4.68 5.53 -2.17
CA ARG A 105 -4.45 6.89 -1.68
C ARG A 105 -3.66 6.85 -0.37
N PHE A 106 -2.87 7.89 -0.12
CA PHE A 106 -2.41 8.13 1.23
C PHE A 106 -3.59 8.62 2.06
N SER A 107 -3.76 8.02 3.23
CA SER A 107 -4.73 8.42 4.24
C SER A 107 -3.95 8.67 5.53
N PHE A 108 -4.29 9.75 6.23
CA PHE A 108 -3.83 9.94 7.60
C PHE A 108 -5.06 9.79 8.47
N SER A 109 -5.11 8.70 9.20
CA SER A 109 -6.31 8.37 9.95
C SER A 109 -6.06 8.40 11.45
N VAL A 110 -7.09 8.81 12.19
CA VAL A 110 -7.12 8.73 13.65
C VAL A 110 -8.11 7.65 14.06
N ILE A 111 -7.77 6.85 15.06
CA ILE A 111 -8.70 5.86 15.63
C ILE A 111 -9.78 6.61 16.41
N THR A 112 -11.04 6.33 16.10
CA THR A 112 -12.22 6.96 16.73
C THR A 112 -13.04 5.97 17.57
N GLY A 113 -12.76 4.67 17.45
CA GLY A 113 -13.41 3.63 18.25
C GLY A 113 -12.87 2.24 17.96
N GLU A 114 -13.28 1.27 18.78
CA GLU A 114 -12.87 -0.13 18.72
C GLU A 114 -14.13 -1.00 18.83
N PRO A 115 -14.80 -1.30 17.71
CA PRO A 115 -16.08 -2.00 17.72
C PRO A 115 -15.97 -3.50 17.99
N GLU A 116 -14.78 -4.08 17.84
CA GLU A 116 -14.46 -5.50 18.08
C GLU A 116 -12.95 -5.64 18.28
N ASP A 117 -12.50 -6.72 18.94
CA ASP A 117 -11.07 -7.00 19.12
C ASP A 117 -10.33 -7.05 17.76
N GLU A 118 -9.22 -6.31 17.68
CA GLU A 118 -8.41 -6.11 16.47
C GLU A 118 -9.09 -5.33 15.33
N PHE A 119 -10.24 -4.70 15.59
CA PHE A 119 -10.94 -3.84 14.63
C PHE A 119 -11.08 -2.42 15.15
N PHE A 120 -10.68 -1.44 14.33
CA PHE A 120 -10.72 -0.03 14.67
C PHE A 120 -11.58 0.76 13.69
N LEU A 121 -12.39 1.68 14.21
CA LEU A 121 -12.96 2.77 13.44
C LEU A 121 -11.90 3.84 13.25
N MET A 122 -11.77 4.34 12.03
CA MET A 122 -10.72 5.28 11.66
C MET A 122 -11.29 6.39 10.80
N GLU A 123 -10.93 7.64 11.10
CA GLU A 123 -11.35 8.81 10.32
C GLU A 123 -10.13 9.43 9.62
N ASP A 124 -10.19 9.59 8.29
CA ASP A 124 -9.16 10.30 7.49
C ASP A 124 -9.28 11.81 7.70
N ILE A 125 -8.31 12.39 8.42
CA ILE A 125 -8.33 13.81 8.81
C ILE A 125 -8.07 14.77 7.64
N PHE A 126 -7.66 14.27 6.47
CA PHE A 126 -7.46 15.07 5.26
C PHE A 126 -8.51 14.83 4.18
N ALA A 127 -9.61 14.13 4.50
CA ALA A 127 -10.74 13.93 3.60
C ALA A 127 -11.58 15.21 3.42
N VAL A 128 -10.96 16.32 2.99
CA VAL A 128 -11.69 17.52 2.62
C VAL A 128 -12.25 17.35 1.20
N ARG A 129 -13.53 16.94 1.14
CA ARG A 129 -14.44 16.97 -0.02
C ARG A 129 -13.94 16.33 -1.32
N LEU A 130 -14.23 15.05 -1.50
CA LEU A 130 -14.81 14.50 -2.73
C LEU A 130 -15.74 13.35 -2.33
N HIS A 131 -17.04 13.55 -2.56
CA HIS A 131 -18.17 12.61 -2.47
C HIS A 131 -17.94 11.25 -1.77
N LEU A 132 -18.66 11.07 -0.65
CA LEU A 132 -19.03 9.82 0.02
C LEU A 132 -18.67 8.53 -0.76
N ARG A 133 -17.57 7.90 -0.37
CA ARG A 133 -17.49 6.43 -0.36
C ARG A 133 -17.20 5.99 1.06
N ARG A 134 -18.24 5.45 1.71
CA ARG A 134 -18.15 4.61 2.90
C ARG A 134 -17.34 3.37 2.53
N GLU A 135 -16.04 3.42 2.75
CA GLU A 135 -15.23 2.24 3.00
C GLU A 135 -14.29 2.58 4.15
N ASP A 136 -14.90 2.84 5.30
CA ASP A 136 -14.26 2.59 6.58
C ASP A 136 -14.08 1.07 6.66
N LEU A 137 -12.85 0.54 6.75
CA LEU A 137 -12.55 -0.70 7.47
C LEU A 137 -11.06 -1.06 7.50
N ALA A 138 -10.60 -1.28 8.74
CA ALA A 138 -9.58 -2.22 9.23
C ALA A 138 -8.15 -2.18 8.62
N VAL A 139 -7.23 -1.54 9.35
CA VAL A 139 -5.83 -2.00 9.39
C VAL A 139 -5.79 -3.15 10.40
N PHE A 140 -5.61 -4.36 9.92
CA PHE A 140 -5.31 -5.54 10.74
C PHE A 140 -3.83 -5.49 11.13
N ARG A 141 -3.50 -5.86 12.37
CA ARG A 141 -2.12 -5.86 12.88
C ARG A 141 -1.28 -6.97 12.24
#